data_AF-A0AAE1FF43-F1
#
_entry.id   AF-A0AAE1FF43-F1
#
_cell.length_a   1.000
_cell.length_b   1.000
_cell.length_c   1.000
_cell.angle_alpha   90.00
_cell.angle_beta   90.00
_cell.angle_gamma   90.00
#
_symmetry.space_group_name_H-M   'P 1'
#
loop_
_entity.id
_entity.type
_entity.pdbx_description
1 polymer ?
#
loop_
_entity_poly.entity_id
_entity_poly.type
_entity_poly.pdbx_seq_one_letter_code
_entity_poly.pdbx_strand_id
1 'polypeptide(L)'
;MRETEGGAREVSSSGGWLNLTRVKAEDRGWYKCATTHSFGHFASHSVFINVLGEGGGGAGIHTPQLLRKTASTSSSTQAALHPSCPFHPSSAGTQDLPGWVAVVALNSTVETVGGGIAVLAARVCGHPLPSSSALTWLPPYHLPPIRPGHSRDRLRAHNLTQIGPGGCRRAALSVSGVRGSDAGAWVLVAAGRHHADATLIRLNVTAAAHAVAASAAHTFLPALLPALLPFCCLAPRP
;
A
#
# COMPACT_ATOMS: atom_id res chain seq x y z
N MET A 1 2.00 -0.67 21.83
CA MET A 1 2.81 -1.19 22.94
C MET A 1 3.64 -2.37 22.47
N ARG A 2 4.85 -2.52 23.04
CA ARG A 2 5.69 -3.72 22.88
C ARG A 2 5.65 -4.51 24.18
N GLU A 3 5.40 -5.81 24.11
CA GLU A 3 5.46 -6.70 25.27
C GLU A 3 6.92 -7.08 25.53
N THR A 4 7.35 -6.93 26.79
CA THR A 4 8.68 -7.30 27.27
C THR A 4 8.53 -8.22 28.49
N GLU A 5 9.56 -9.00 28.80
CA GLU A 5 9.55 -9.99 29.88
C GLU A 5 9.32 -9.36 31.28
N GLY A 6 9.56 -8.04 31.43
CA GLY A 6 9.25 -7.25 32.62
C GLY A 6 7.99 -6.38 32.55
N GLY A 7 7.12 -6.59 31.55
CA GLY A 7 5.86 -5.83 31.37
C GLY A 7 5.68 -5.23 29.98
N ALA A 8 4.62 -4.45 29.77
CA ALA A 8 4.38 -3.78 28.50
C ALA A 8 5.06 -2.42 28.47
N ARG A 9 5.89 -2.17 27.46
CA ARG A 9 6.48 -0.85 27.21
C ARG A 9 5.64 -0.09 26.18
N GLU A 10 5.25 1.13 26.52
CA GLU A 10 4.64 2.03 25.56
C GLU A 10 5.68 2.43 24.51
N VAL A 11 5.29 2.28 23.23
CA VAL A 11 6.11 2.67 22.09
C VAL A 11 5.38 3.83 21.44
N SER A 12 6.09 4.94 21.24
CA SER A 12 5.51 6.18 20.72
C SER A 12 4.71 5.91 19.45
N SER A 13 3.40 6.13 19.52
CA SER A 13 2.42 5.85 18.48
C SER A 13 1.40 6.99 18.48
N SER A 14 1.67 8.03 17.69
CA SER A 14 0.72 9.13 17.50
C SER A 14 -0.34 8.73 16.47
N GLY A 15 -1.60 8.63 16.88
CA GLY A 15 -2.73 8.45 15.96
C GLY A 15 -3.15 7.00 15.69
N GLY A 16 -2.80 6.05 16.57
CA GLY A 16 -3.31 4.68 16.51
C GLY A 16 -2.56 3.72 15.58
N TRP A 17 -1.37 4.10 15.12
CA TRP A 17 -0.50 3.27 14.30
C TRP A 17 0.96 3.42 14.74
N LEU A 18 1.73 2.34 14.57
CA LEU A 18 3.14 2.28 14.92
C LEU A 18 4.00 2.42 13.66
N ASN A 19 4.93 3.39 13.66
CA ASN A 19 5.92 3.54 12.59
C ASN A 19 7.30 3.08 13.06
N LEU A 20 7.90 2.12 12.36
CA LEU A 20 9.28 1.69 12.58
C LEU A 20 10.12 2.13 11.38
N THR A 21 10.78 3.28 11.48
CA THR A 21 11.47 3.92 10.33
C THR A 21 12.94 3.53 10.18
N ARG A 22 13.51 2.83 11.17
CA ARG A 22 14.87 2.27 11.14
C ARG A 22 14.84 0.92 11.84
N VAL A 23 14.27 -0.07 11.17
CA VAL A 23 14.06 -1.40 11.73
C VAL A 23 15.41 -2.05 12.04
N LYS A 24 15.65 -2.39 13.30
CA LYS A 24 16.86 -3.10 13.76
C LYS A 24 16.50 -4.46 14.34
N ALA A 25 17.50 -5.32 14.53
CA ALA A 25 17.29 -6.62 15.19
C ALA A 25 16.60 -6.46 16.55
N GLU A 26 16.88 -5.36 17.26
CA GLU A 26 16.24 -5.04 18.54
C GLU A 26 14.74 -4.72 18.43
N ASP A 27 14.18 -4.43 17.25
CA ASP A 27 12.74 -4.22 17.05
C ASP A 27 11.95 -5.54 16.95
N ARG A 28 12.63 -6.69 17.01
CA ARG A 28 11.98 -8.00 17.06
C ARG A 28 11.21 -8.18 18.37
N GLY A 29 9.94 -8.59 18.29
CA GLY A 29 9.18 -8.91 19.49
C GLY A 29 7.67 -8.91 19.29
N TRP A 30 6.96 -9.04 20.40
CA TRP A 30 5.50 -9.00 20.43
C TRP A 30 5.00 -7.55 20.57
N TYR A 31 4.05 -7.18 19.71
CA TYR A 31 3.44 -5.87 19.68
C TYR A 31 1.93 -6.00 19.79
N LYS A 32 1.30 -5.10 20.54
CA LYS A 32 -0.16 -4.97 20.58
C LYS A 32 -0.57 -3.51 20.54
N CYS A 33 -1.72 -3.25 19.95
CA CYS A 33 -2.39 -1.97 20.11
C CYS A 33 -3.11 -2.00 21.45
N ALA A 34 -2.99 -0.93 22.23
CA ALA A 34 -3.96 -0.69 23.29
C ALA A 34 -4.38 0.76 23.28
N THR A 35 -5.59 0.96 23.75
CA THR A 35 -6.26 2.25 23.79
C THR A 35 -6.85 2.44 25.17
N THR A 36 -6.82 3.69 25.62
CA THR A 36 -7.51 4.14 26.82
C THR A 36 -8.70 4.97 26.37
N HIS A 37 -9.89 4.55 26.75
CA HIS A 37 -11.14 5.28 26.53
C HIS A 37 -11.77 5.62 27.89
N SER A 38 -12.70 6.57 27.92
CA SER A 38 -13.56 6.84 29.08
C SER A 38 -14.29 5.59 29.64
N PHE A 39 -14.43 4.52 28.85
CA PHE A 39 -15.07 3.26 29.28
C PHE A 39 -14.07 2.20 29.77
N GLY A 40 -12.77 2.51 29.78
CA GLY A 40 -11.72 1.61 30.27
C GLY A 40 -10.54 1.44 29.32
N HIS A 41 -9.68 0.49 29.66
CA HIS A 41 -8.49 0.13 28.89
C HIS A 41 -8.77 -1.12 28.06
N PHE A 42 -8.51 -1.03 26.75
CA PHE A 42 -8.72 -2.13 25.82
C PHE A 42 -7.42 -2.41 25.07
N ALA A 43 -7.10 -3.69 24.88
CA ALA A 43 -5.92 -4.13 24.14
C ALA A 43 -6.30 -5.14 23.05
N SER A 44 -5.61 -5.07 21.91
CA SER A 44 -5.74 -6.03 20.82
C SER A 44 -5.00 -7.33 21.13
N HIS A 45 -5.18 -8.33 20.27
CA HIS A 45 -4.28 -9.48 20.19
C HIS A 45 -2.86 -9.02 19.83
N SER A 46 -1.86 -9.74 20.35
CA SER A 46 -0.44 -9.49 20.06
C SER A 46 -0.05 -10.04 18.69
N VAL A 47 0.82 -9.32 17.98
CA VAL A 47 1.45 -9.69 16.71
C VAL A 47 2.95 -9.81 16.93
N PHE A 48 3.57 -10.88 16.44
CA PHE A 48 5.03 -11.03 16.49
C PHE A 48 5.65 -10.36 15.27
N ILE A 49 6.44 -9.31 15.49
CA ILE A 49 7.27 -8.70 14.46
C ILE A 49 8.62 -9.40 14.49
N ASN A 50 8.96 -10.07 13.38
CA ASN A 50 10.29 -10.61 13.16
C ASN A 50 11.11 -9.63 12.32
N VAL A 51 12.35 -9.38 12.73
CA VAL A 51 13.30 -8.57 11.96
C VAL A 51 14.39 -9.47 11.45
N LEU A 52 14.51 -9.55 10.12
CA LEU A 52 15.59 -10.24 9.45
C LEU A 52 16.66 -9.20 9.12
N GLY A 53 17.92 -9.49 9.50
CA GLY A 53 19.05 -8.62 9.17
C GLY A 53 19.26 -8.56 7.66
N GLU A 54 19.87 -7.47 7.21
CA GLU A 54 20.28 -7.31 5.81
C GLU A 54 21.27 -8.42 5.46
N GLY A 55 20.82 -9.40 4.67
CA GLY A 55 21.59 -10.58 4.33
C GLY A 55 22.79 -10.21 3.47
N GLY A 56 23.99 -10.31 4.04
CA GLY A 56 25.20 -10.49 3.26
C GLY A 56 25.15 -11.86 2.57
N GLY A 57 24.73 -11.87 1.30
CA GLY A 57 24.99 -12.92 0.32
C GLY A 57 24.25 -14.25 0.52
N GLY A 58 23.33 -14.56 -0.40
CA GLY A 58 22.93 -15.94 -0.71
C GLY A 58 21.47 -16.29 -0.37
N ALA A 59 20.62 -16.20 -1.40
CA ALA A 59 19.39 -16.97 -1.59
C ALA A 59 18.39 -17.06 -0.41
N GLY A 60 17.41 -16.16 -0.43
CA GLY A 60 16.16 -16.35 0.29
C GLY A 60 15.26 -15.12 0.23
N ILE A 61 14.33 -15.06 -0.73
CA ILE A 61 13.19 -14.15 -0.63
C ILE A 61 12.34 -14.67 0.52
N HIS A 62 12.60 -14.20 1.74
CA HIS A 62 11.80 -14.55 2.91
C HIS A 62 10.51 -13.74 2.86
N THR A 63 9.42 -14.39 2.48
CA THR A 63 8.08 -13.80 2.58
C THR A 63 7.81 -13.50 4.06
N PRO A 64 7.36 -12.28 4.44
CA PRO A 64 6.99 -12.00 5.82
C PRO A 64 5.88 -12.96 6.25
N GLN A 65 6.20 -13.87 7.17
CA GLN A 65 5.25 -14.79 7.78
C GLN A 65 4.64 -14.09 9.00
N LEU A 66 3.34 -13.82 8.94
CA LEU A 66 2.56 -13.42 10.10
C LEU A 66 2.44 -14.63 11.05
N LEU A 67 3.30 -14.68 12.07
CA LEU A 67 3.17 -15.66 13.15
C LEU A 67 1.99 -15.27 14.05
N ARG A 68 0.86 -15.95 13.86
CA ARG A 68 -0.29 -15.89 14.77
C ARG A 68 -0.02 -16.81 15.95
N LYS A 69 -0.24 -16.33 17.17
CA LYS A 69 -0.38 -17.24 18.32
C LYS A 69 -1.64 -18.08 18.08
N THR A 70 -1.47 -19.35 17.73
CA THR A 70 -2.56 -20.30 17.62
C THR A 70 -3.21 -20.45 18.98
N ALA A 71 -4.49 -20.09 19.08
CA ALA A 71 -5.32 -20.60 20.16
C ALA A 71 -5.36 -22.13 19.98
N SER A 72 -4.96 -22.85 21.01
CA SER A 72 -5.06 -24.31 21.06
C SER A 72 -6.54 -24.70 21.16
N THR A 73 -7.17 -24.92 20.01
CA THR A 73 -8.40 -25.72 19.94
C THR A 73 -8.38 -26.54 18.65
N SER A 74 -8.42 -27.85 18.82
CA SER A 74 -8.45 -28.88 17.79
C SER A 74 -9.65 -28.74 16.84
N SER A 75 -9.42 -28.73 15.53
CA SER A 75 -10.02 -29.66 14.57
C SER A 75 -9.74 -29.21 13.13
N SER A 76 -9.35 -30.19 12.32
CA SER A 76 -8.98 -30.17 10.91
C SER A 76 -10.03 -29.61 9.94
N THR A 77 -9.64 -28.70 9.04
CA THR A 77 -9.74 -28.88 7.56
C THR A 77 -9.04 -27.71 6.85
N GLN A 78 -8.17 -28.03 5.89
CA GLN A 78 -7.44 -27.07 5.06
C GLN A 78 -8.39 -26.35 4.09
N ALA A 79 -8.34 -25.02 4.05
CA ALA A 79 -8.90 -24.22 2.96
C ALA A 79 -7.93 -23.09 2.58
N ALA A 80 -7.85 -22.84 1.28
CA ALA A 80 -6.83 -22.10 0.56
C ALA A 80 -6.67 -20.61 0.97
N LEU A 81 -5.47 -20.10 0.68
CA LEU A 81 -4.96 -18.76 0.93
C LEU A 81 -5.83 -17.65 0.31
N HIS A 82 -6.58 -16.95 1.15
CA HIS A 82 -7.08 -15.60 0.90
C HIS A 82 -6.93 -14.81 2.22
N PRO A 83 -6.29 -13.62 2.24
CA PRO A 83 -6.10 -12.83 3.46
C PRO A 83 -7.37 -12.05 3.80
N SER A 84 -8.53 -12.72 3.76
CA SER A 84 -9.77 -12.24 4.32
C SER A 84 -9.85 -12.70 5.76
N CYS A 85 -9.97 -11.77 6.71
CA CYS A 85 -10.40 -12.10 8.06
C CYS A 85 -11.65 -13.02 7.97
N PRO A 86 -11.74 -14.12 8.73
CA PRO A 86 -12.82 -15.10 8.62
C PRO A 86 -14.15 -14.63 9.23
N PHE A 87 -14.46 -13.34 9.10
CA PHE A 87 -15.77 -12.77 9.35
C PHE A 87 -16.18 -11.95 8.13
N HIS A 88 -16.46 -12.65 7.03
CA HIS A 88 -17.28 -12.11 5.97
C HIS A 88 -18.73 -12.50 6.27
N PRO A 89 -19.62 -11.59 6.71
CA PRO A 89 -21.01 -11.94 6.97
C PRO A 89 -21.76 -11.93 5.64
N SER A 90 -21.61 -13.01 4.87
CA SER A 90 -22.63 -13.43 3.90
C SER A 90 -23.80 -14.15 4.58
N SER A 91 -23.75 -14.36 5.90
CA SER A 91 -24.91 -14.76 6.71
C SER A 91 -25.64 -13.53 7.23
N ALA A 92 -26.93 -13.44 6.91
CA ALA A 92 -27.86 -12.36 7.23
C ALA A 92 -28.08 -12.06 8.73
N GLY A 93 -27.21 -12.54 9.64
CA GLY A 93 -27.39 -12.43 11.09
C GLY A 93 -26.45 -11.46 11.82
N THR A 94 -25.41 -10.90 11.17
CA THR A 94 -24.41 -10.03 11.86
C THR A 94 -24.59 -8.54 11.54
N GLN A 95 -25.47 -8.20 10.60
CA GLN A 95 -25.69 -6.83 10.12
C GLN A 95 -26.69 -6.03 10.98
N ASP A 96 -27.23 -6.61 12.05
CA ASP A 96 -28.22 -5.97 12.94
C ASP A 96 -27.65 -5.49 14.29
N LEU A 97 -26.37 -5.75 14.59
CA LEU A 97 -25.76 -5.33 15.86
C LEU A 97 -25.13 -3.92 15.78
N PRO A 98 -25.54 -2.96 16.62
CA PRO A 98 -24.95 -1.62 16.59
C PRO A 98 -23.44 -1.66 16.84
N GLY A 99 -22.69 -0.96 15.99
CA GLY A 99 -21.23 -0.83 16.06
C GLY A 99 -20.45 -1.67 15.04
N TRP A 100 -21.11 -2.43 14.16
CA TRP A 100 -20.43 -3.14 13.07
C TRP A 100 -19.97 -2.19 11.95
N VAL A 101 -18.89 -2.58 11.28
CA VAL A 101 -18.36 -1.91 10.09
C VAL A 101 -17.82 -2.96 9.13
N ALA A 102 -18.05 -2.76 7.83
CA ALA A 102 -17.54 -3.61 6.77
C ALA A 102 -16.93 -2.76 5.64
N VAL A 103 -15.77 -3.17 5.13
CA VAL A 103 -15.03 -2.48 4.08
C VAL A 103 -14.70 -3.47 2.96
N VAL A 104 -15.10 -3.13 1.74
CA VAL A 104 -14.87 -3.97 0.56
C VAL A 104 -14.26 -3.13 -0.55
N ALA A 105 -13.09 -3.53 -1.05
CA ALA A 105 -12.49 -2.91 -2.23
C ALA A 105 -13.46 -2.99 -3.42
N LEU A 106 -13.64 -1.87 -4.14
CA LEU A 106 -14.41 -1.87 -5.38
C LEU A 106 -13.62 -2.51 -6.53
N ASN A 107 -12.30 -2.37 -6.48
CA ASN A 107 -11.37 -3.10 -7.32
C ASN A 107 -10.16 -3.50 -6.46
N SER A 108 -9.88 -4.79 -6.35
CA SER A 108 -8.79 -5.33 -5.52
C SER A 108 -7.42 -5.15 -6.17
N THR A 109 -7.36 -4.92 -7.48
CA THR A 109 -6.13 -4.70 -8.26
C THR A 109 -6.31 -3.53 -9.22
N VAL A 110 -5.48 -2.49 -9.06
CA VAL A 110 -5.49 -1.32 -9.93
C VAL A 110 -4.16 -1.27 -10.68
N GLU A 111 -4.23 -1.07 -11.99
CA GLU A 111 -3.05 -0.93 -12.84
C GLU A 111 -2.97 0.50 -13.36
N THR A 112 -1.76 1.04 -13.42
CA THR A 112 -1.51 2.39 -13.92
C THR A 112 -0.11 2.51 -14.49
N VAL A 113 0.10 3.53 -15.31
CA VAL A 113 1.41 3.86 -15.87
C VAL A 113 2.07 4.92 -14.99
N GLY A 114 3.40 4.81 -14.80
CA GLY A 114 4.19 5.84 -14.12
C GLY A 114 3.96 7.24 -14.73
N GLY A 115 3.76 8.25 -13.88
CA GLY A 115 3.37 9.60 -14.25
C GLY A 115 1.86 9.82 -14.39
N GLY A 116 1.07 8.74 -14.44
CA GLY A 116 -0.39 8.79 -14.55
C GLY A 116 -1.11 9.14 -13.23
N ILE A 117 -2.42 8.90 -13.22
CA ILE A 117 -3.27 9.03 -12.03
C ILE A 117 -3.87 7.65 -11.70
N ALA A 118 -3.72 7.20 -10.47
CA ALA A 118 -4.40 6.01 -9.95
C ALA A 118 -5.55 6.41 -9.02
N VAL A 119 -6.66 5.69 -9.10
CA VAL A 119 -7.80 5.88 -8.18
C VAL A 119 -8.10 4.56 -7.49
N LEU A 120 -7.91 4.55 -6.18
CA LEU A 120 -8.23 3.43 -5.29
C LEU A 120 -9.58 3.71 -4.65
N ALA A 121 -10.46 2.71 -4.60
CA ALA A 121 -11.80 2.92 -4.06
C ALA A 121 -12.35 1.69 -3.34
N ALA A 122 -13.13 1.94 -2.30
CA ALA A 122 -13.77 0.91 -1.50
C ALA A 122 -15.19 1.35 -1.10
N ARG A 123 -16.06 0.37 -0.91
CA ARG A 123 -17.39 0.50 -0.32
C ARG A 123 -17.30 0.25 1.17
N VAL A 124 -17.94 1.11 1.93
CA VAL A 124 -17.90 1.11 3.40
C VAL A 124 -19.33 1.13 3.90
N CYS A 125 -19.70 0.14 4.68
CA CYS A 125 -21.01 -0.01 5.28
C CYS A 125 -20.86 -0.16 6.80
N GLY A 126 -21.87 0.26 7.56
CA GLY A 126 -21.84 0.12 9.01
C GLY A 126 -23.04 0.77 9.66
N HIS A 127 -23.25 0.45 10.92
CA HIS A 127 -24.31 1.02 11.73
C HIS A 127 -23.76 1.48 13.10
N PRO A 128 -23.70 2.79 13.42
CA PRO A 128 -24.06 3.91 12.55
C PRO A 128 -23.09 4.05 11.38
N LEU A 129 -23.52 4.77 10.34
CA LEU A 129 -22.74 4.93 9.12
C LEU A 129 -21.39 5.61 9.42
N PRO A 130 -20.25 5.03 9.00
CA PRO A 130 -18.94 5.57 9.34
C PRO A 130 -18.71 6.99 8.80
N SER A 131 -18.19 7.86 9.66
CA SER A 131 -17.74 9.21 9.31
C SER A 131 -16.30 9.18 8.76
N SER A 132 -15.85 10.27 8.14
CA SER A 132 -14.48 10.39 7.62
C SER A 132 -13.39 10.18 8.69
N SER A 133 -13.67 10.44 9.97
CA SER A 133 -12.71 10.24 11.07
C SER A 133 -12.51 8.76 11.44
N ALA A 134 -13.49 7.91 11.13
CA ALA A 134 -13.43 6.47 11.38
C ALA A 134 -12.63 5.71 10.30
N LEU A 135 -12.23 6.38 9.23
CA LEU A 135 -11.54 5.79 8.08
C LEU A 135 -10.12 6.32 7.94
N THR A 136 -9.19 5.45 7.58
CA THR A 136 -7.80 5.83 7.32
C THR A 136 -7.23 4.97 6.20
N TRP A 137 -6.68 5.62 5.18
CA TRP A 137 -5.87 4.98 4.14
C TRP A 137 -4.43 4.84 4.65
N LEU A 138 -3.91 3.62 4.54
CA LEU A 138 -2.53 3.25 4.84
C LEU A 138 -1.82 3.00 3.50
N PRO A 139 -1.01 3.96 3.05
CA PRO A 139 -0.18 3.78 1.85
C PRO A 139 1.03 2.88 2.14
N PRO A 140 1.82 2.51 1.13
CA PRO A 140 3.09 1.80 1.32
C PRO A 140 4.08 2.60 2.20
N TYR A 141 5.06 1.91 2.79
CA TYR A 141 5.91 2.34 3.94
C TYR A 141 6.55 3.74 3.92
N HIS A 142 6.66 4.38 2.76
CA HIS A 142 7.30 5.69 2.60
C HIS A 142 6.31 6.87 2.71
N LEU A 143 5.01 6.59 2.77
CA LEU A 143 3.96 7.60 2.82
C LEU A 143 3.21 7.52 4.16
N PRO A 144 2.80 8.66 4.73
CA PRO A 144 2.03 8.68 5.96
C PRO A 144 0.54 8.40 5.70
N PRO A 145 -0.18 7.87 6.71
CA PRO A 145 -1.63 7.65 6.60
C PRO A 145 -2.41 8.92 6.24
N ILE A 146 -3.50 8.76 5.50
CA ILE A 146 -4.37 9.87 5.07
C ILE A 146 -5.85 9.54 5.28
N ARG A 147 -6.62 10.50 5.80
CA ARG A 147 -8.06 10.35 6.06
C ARG A 147 -8.90 10.93 4.91
N PRO A 148 -10.11 10.42 4.67
CA PRO A 148 -11.06 11.04 3.74
C PRO A 148 -11.22 12.55 3.99
N GLY A 149 -11.29 13.32 2.91
CA GLY A 149 -11.38 14.78 2.90
C GLY A 149 -10.04 15.52 3.01
N HIS A 150 -8.93 14.80 3.17
CA HIS A 150 -7.60 15.41 3.25
C HIS A 150 -6.81 15.15 1.96
N SER A 151 -5.93 16.08 1.63
CA SER A 151 -4.93 15.92 0.57
C SER A 151 -3.54 16.21 1.11
N ARG A 152 -2.55 15.48 0.60
CA ARG A 152 -1.15 15.66 0.93
C ARG A 152 -0.30 15.37 -0.30
N ASP A 153 0.37 16.41 -0.81
CA ASP A 153 1.20 16.31 -2.01
C ASP A 153 0.39 15.68 -3.17
N ARG A 154 0.86 14.54 -3.71
CA ARG A 154 0.22 13.80 -4.79
C ARG A 154 -1.00 12.96 -4.38
N LEU A 155 -1.25 12.83 -3.07
CA LEU A 155 -2.34 12.02 -2.53
C LEU A 155 -3.55 12.88 -2.22
N ARG A 156 -4.73 12.49 -2.70
CA ARG A 156 -6.01 13.15 -2.36
C ARG A 156 -7.06 12.12 -1.97
N ALA A 157 -7.31 12.02 -0.67
CA ALA A 157 -8.39 11.20 -0.13
C ALA A 157 -9.69 12.01 -0.23
N HIS A 158 -10.59 11.59 -1.10
CA HIS A 158 -11.84 12.29 -1.35
C HIS A 158 -12.79 12.22 -0.16
N ASN A 159 -13.73 13.16 -0.08
CA ASN A 159 -14.85 13.07 0.85
C ASN A 159 -15.67 11.82 0.58
N LEU A 160 -16.25 11.25 1.63
CA LEU A 160 -17.11 10.08 1.50
C LEU A 160 -18.37 10.45 0.72
N THR A 161 -18.69 9.70 -0.33
CA THR A 161 -19.90 9.90 -1.13
C THR A 161 -20.88 8.75 -0.90
N GLN A 162 -22.18 9.00 -1.02
CA GLN A 162 -23.17 7.93 -0.87
C GLN A 162 -23.18 7.03 -2.12
N ILE A 163 -23.23 5.71 -1.95
CA ILE A 163 -23.37 4.76 -3.06
C ILE A 163 -24.68 4.00 -2.92
N GLY A 164 -25.59 4.24 -3.86
CA GLY A 164 -26.81 3.46 -4.03
C GLY A 164 -27.80 3.56 -2.86
N PRO A 165 -28.93 2.83 -2.95
CA PRO A 165 -30.00 2.90 -1.96
C PRO A 165 -29.72 2.14 -0.64
N GLY A 166 -28.56 1.48 -0.51
CA GLY A 166 -28.22 0.63 0.65
C GLY A 166 -27.50 1.32 1.81
N GLY A 167 -27.51 2.65 1.88
CA GLY A 167 -26.93 3.39 3.00
C GLY A 167 -25.40 3.30 3.16
N CYS A 168 -24.67 2.68 2.23
CA CYS A 168 -23.20 2.60 2.27
C CYS A 168 -22.55 3.84 1.64
N ARG A 169 -21.27 4.07 1.97
CA ARG A 169 -20.46 5.16 1.41
C ARG A 169 -19.29 4.65 0.56
N ARG A 170 -18.86 5.47 -0.40
CA ARG A 170 -17.62 5.33 -1.15
C ARG A 170 -16.51 6.04 -0.40
N ALA A 171 -15.41 5.34 -0.17
CA ALA A 171 -14.12 5.97 0.10
C ALA A 171 -13.30 5.89 -1.18
N ALA A 172 -12.70 7.01 -1.60
CA ALA A 172 -11.83 7.06 -2.78
C ALA A 172 -10.55 7.82 -2.45
N LEU A 173 -9.44 7.38 -3.02
CA LEU A 173 -8.12 7.99 -2.91
C LEU A 173 -7.51 8.10 -4.31
N SER A 174 -7.15 9.32 -4.71
CA SER A 174 -6.38 9.55 -5.93
C SER A 174 -4.91 9.76 -5.63
N VAL A 175 -4.05 9.18 -6.47
CA VAL A 175 -2.60 9.36 -6.47
C VAL A 175 -2.23 9.95 -7.83
N SER A 176 -1.80 11.20 -7.87
CA SER A 176 -1.35 11.86 -9.10
C SER A 176 0.15 11.68 -9.33
N GLY A 177 0.58 11.70 -10.61
CA GLY A 177 1.99 11.54 -10.97
C GLY A 177 2.59 10.25 -10.39
N VAL A 178 1.90 9.12 -10.54
CA VAL A 178 2.22 7.85 -9.88
C VAL A 178 3.68 7.44 -10.14
N ARG A 179 4.39 7.02 -9.09
CA ARG A 179 5.79 6.57 -9.14
C ARG A 179 5.87 5.08 -8.94
N GLY A 180 6.98 4.46 -9.37
CA GLY A 180 7.24 3.05 -9.09
C GLY A 180 7.25 2.73 -7.58
N SER A 181 7.63 3.69 -6.74
CA SER A 181 7.56 3.56 -5.28
C SER A 181 6.13 3.43 -4.75
N ASP A 182 5.13 3.99 -5.44
CA ASP A 182 3.73 3.95 -5.01
C ASP A 182 3.09 2.57 -5.22
N ALA A 183 3.76 1.68 -5.97
CA ALA A 183 3.31 0.32 -6.20
C ALA A 183 3.28 -0.50 -4.90
N GLY A 184 2.37 -1.47 -4.84
CA GLY A 184 2.24 -2.39 -3.71
C GLY A 184 0.85 -2.35 -3.06
N ALA A 185 0.80 -2.72 -1.78
CA ALA A 185 -0.44 -2.85 -1.04
C ALA A 185 -0.87 -1.51 -0.43
N TRP A 186 -2.08 -1.09 -0.76
CA TRP A 186 -2.78 0.01 -0.14
C TRP A 186 -3.91 -0.56 0.71
N VAL A 187 -3.98 -0.15 1.97
CA VAL A 187 -4.99 -0.67 2.89
C VAL A 187 -5.94 0.45 3.30
N LEU A 188 -7.24 0.21 3.21
CA LEU A 188 -8.23 1.06 3.87
C LEU A 188 -8.71 0.36 5.13
N VAL A 189 -8.57 1.04 6.25
CA VAL A 189 -9.09 0.57 7.55
C VAL A 189 -10.28 1.43 7.92
N ALA A 190 -11.37 0.80 8.37
CA ALA A 190 -12.49 1.46 9.02
C ALA A 190 -12.69 0.90 10.43
N ALA A 191 -12.86 1.81 11.39
CA ALA A 191 -13.12 1.47 12.78
C ALA A 191 -14.54 1.89 13.18
N GLY A 192 -15.36 0.92 13.56
CA GLY A 192 -16.60 1.13 14.31
C GLY A 192 -16.31 1.21 15.82
N ARG A 193 -17.36 1.24 16.64
CA ARG A 193 -17.21 1.32 18.11
C ARG A 193 -16.63 0.04 18.72
N HIS A 194 -17.00 -1.11 18.17
CA HIS A 194 -16.63 -2.44 18.69
C HIS A 194 -16.03 -3.36 17.63
N HIS A 195 -16.08 -2.95 16.37
CA HIS A 195 -15.59 -3.71 15.24
C HIS A 195 -14.64 -2.85 14.42
N ALA A 196 -13.62 -3.46 13.83
CA ALA A 196 -12.80 -2.82 12.82
C ALA A 196 -12.67 -3.78 11.64
N ASP A 197 -12.72 -3.24 10.43
CA ASP A 197 -12.57 -4.01 9.22
C ASP A 197 -11.62 -3.30 8.26
N ALA A 198 -10.98 -4.07 7.38
CA ALA A 198 -9.98 -3.55 6.47
C ALA A 198 -10.02 -4.28 5.12
N THR A 199 -9.71 -3.54 4.07
CA THR A 199 -9.56 -4.11 2.73
C THR A 199 -8.21 -3.71 2.13
N LEU A 200 -7.67 -4.58 1.29
CA LEU A 200 -6.40 -4.40 0.61
C LEU A 200 -6.65 -4.20 -0.89
N ILE A 201 -6.01 -3.18 -1.45
CA ILE A 201 -5.98 -2.90 -2.89
C ILE A 201 -4.53 -2.94 -3.34
N ARG A 202 -4.22 -3.76 -4.34
CA ARG A 202 -2.89 -3.83 -4.94
C ARG A 202 -2.79 -2.84 -6.09
N LEU A 203 -1.84 -1.91 -6.02
CA LEU A 203 -1.50 -1.00 -7.10
C LEU A 203 -0.28 -1.54 -7.85
N ASN A 204 -0.47 -1.87 -9.13
CA ASN A 204 0.60 -2.21 -10.05
C ASN A 204 0.93 -0.98 -10.89
N VAL A 205 2.22 -0.65 -10.96
CA VAL A 205 2.72 0.48 -11.75
C VAL A 205 3.59 -0.06 -12.87
N THR A 206 3.17 0.15 -14.11
CA THR A 206 3.97 -0.14 -15.29
C THR A 206 4.84 1.06 -15.62
N ALA A 207 6.10 0.83 -15.98
CA ALA A 207 6.96 1.90 -16.46
C ALA A 207 6.37 2.43 -17.78
N ALA A 208 6.24 3.75 -17.91
CA ALA A 208 6.06 4.33 -19.22
C ALA A 208 7.30 3.95 -20.05
N ALA A 209 7.12 3.23 -21.15
CA ALA A 209 8.15 3.12 -22.16
C ALA A 209 8.31 4.52 -22.78
N HIS A 210 9.10 5.38 -22.15
CA HIS A 210 9.77 6.43 -22.89
C HIS A 210 10.77 5.70 -23.78
N ALA A 211 10.31 5.30 -24.97
CA ALA A 211 11.21 4.94 -26.03
C ALA A 211 12.17 6.12 -26.19
N VAL A 212 13.45 5.84 -25.94
CA VAL A 212 14.55 6.71 -26.32
C VAL A 212 14.52 6.79 -27.85
N ALA A 213 13.68 7.67 -28.40
CA ALA A 213 13.67 8.04 -29.80
C ALA A 213 14.12 9.50 -29.92
N ALA A 214 15.27 9.80 -29.29
CA ALA A 214 15.98 11.07 -29.46
C ALA A 214 17.48 10.86 -29.27
N SER A 215 18.07 9.91 -30.03
CA SER A 215 19.49 9.96 -30.39
C SER A 215 19.81 8.95 -31.51
N ALA A 216 19.04 9.00 -32.60
CA ALA A 216 19.38 8.35 -33.87
C ALA A 216 19.02 9.26 -35.04
N ALA A 217 19.31 10.55 -34.90
CA ALA A 217 19.29 11.52 -35.99
C ALA A 217 20.30 12.61 -35.64
N HIS A 218 21.22 12.91 -36.57
CA HIS A 218 22.48 13.65 -36.43
C HIS A 218 23.64 12.68 -36.14
N THR A 219 24.47 12.26 -37.08
CA THR A 219 24.90 12.88 -38.34
C THR A 219 25.38 11.80 -39.33
N PHE A 220 24.61 11.53 -40.37
CA PHE A 220 25.15 11.08 -41.65
C PHE A 220 24.40 11.86 -42.72
N LEU A 221 24.97 13.01 -43.10
CA LEU A 221 24.57 13.74 -44.30
C LEU A 221 24.98 12.91 -45.52
N PRO A 222 24.08 12.64 -46.49
CA PRO A 222 24.47 12.12 -47.77
C PRO A 222 24.71 13.26 -48.79
N ALA A 223 25.79 13.09 -49.54
CA ALA A 223 25.94 13.37 -50.98
C ALA A 223 26.27 14.79 -51.52
N LEU A 224 27.29 14.77 -52.40
CA LEU A 224 27.61 15.66 -53.56
C LEU A 224 28.34 16.97 -53.21
N LEU A 225 29.47 17.39 -53.82
CA LEU A 225 30.01 17.27 -55.19
C LEU A 225 31.57 17.32 -55.20
N PRO A 226 32.23 17.09 -56.35
CA PRO A 226 33.64 16.72 -56.50
C PRO A 226 34.57 17.92 -56.66
N ALA A 227 35.84 17.73 -56.32
CA ALA A 227 36.94 18.57 -56.79
C ALA A 227 38.17 17.70 -57.05
N LEU A 228 38.13 16.97 -58.17
CA LEU A 228 39.35 16.48 -58.83
C LEU A 228 39.93 17.66 -59.60
N LEU A 229 41.01 18.25 -59.08
CA LEU A 229 42.04 18.82 -59.94
C LEU A 229 43.42 18.33 -59.48
N PRO A 230 44.30 17.99 -60.44
CA PRO A 230 45.49 17.19 -60.21
C PRO A 230 46.71 18.10 -60.05
N PHE A 231 47.65 17.75 -59.17
CA PHE A 231 48.99 18.29 -59.28
C PHE A 231 50.04 17.28 -58.82
N CYS A 232 51.11 17.25 -59.61
CA CYS A 232 52.45 16.76 -59.29
C CYS A 232 52.74 15.27 -59.53
N CYS A 233 53.11 14.94 -60.77
CA CYS A 233 54.34 14.23 -61.13
C CYS A 233 54.80 14.77 -62.51
N LEU A 234 55.95 15.47 -62.60
CA LEU A 234 57.24 14.94 -63.14
C LEU A 234 57.11 14.38 -64.58
N ALA A 235 57.85 14.76 -65.62
CA ALA A 235 59.03 15.61 -65.87
C ALA A 235 59.21 15.75 -67.42
N PRO A 236 60.23 16.44 -67.98
CA PRO A 236 60.22 17.08 -69.31
C PRO A 236 61.03 16.37 -70.42
N ARG A 237 60.79 16.72 -71.69
CA ARG A 237 61.76 17.34 -72.66
C ARG A 237 61.27 17.26 -74.12
N PRO A 238 61.69 18.21 -74.99
CA PRO A 238 61.55 18.12 -76.45
C PRO A 238 62.54 17.14 -77.09
#